data_AF-A0A7K1ETX4-F1
#
_entry.id   AF-A0A7K1ETX4-F1
#
_cell.length_a   1.000
_cell.length_b   1.000
_cell.length_c   1.000
_cell.angle_alpha   90.00
_cell.angle_beta   90.00
_cell.angle_gamma   90.00
#
_symmetry.space_group_name_H-M   'P 1'
#
loop_
_entity.id
_entity.type
_entity.pdbx_description
1 polymer ?
#
loop_
_entity_poly.entity_id
_entity_poly.type
_entity_poly.pdbx_seq_one_letter_code
_entity_poly.pdbx_strand_id
1 'polypeptide(L)'
;MRETGLRAVRLCAISPSASLQVCAGIGIRVPVMGKEPREINAKSLKLQAASRDDDGFFSTFILRKISIRFTSVLVERNVSPNTVTLLSLLVGFIAAYVAAQGSYLAGGSLLLLSLILDCVDGEIARYKSAFSALGAWLDALSDRVKEFVYIFALIYSIDQESAWWSGVVIIALQTTRHLSDYNFARLQKSYEESSTSIRQKNIFYWVKKIIHLPIGERWLLLAVLPIFLSIEQTLRSIIYLGAFSFLYVLITRIRRMRRWKNPVASTDFLDRQRDSLLPLKISGSKASWIFPSLLRALEFFALLMITNDASAFIRFILLFAISIWHYTNLYDALHGRASYMGAGGLRVAGRISLCFIAQLFGLEAEVSLFLSLYLLALILLRGGHNVSGGKK
;
A
#
# COMPACT_ATOMS: atom_id res chain seq x y z
N MET A 1 9.21 36.46 -30.48
CA MET A 1 10.69 36.48 -30.58
C MET A 1 11.25 36.58 -29.15
N ARG A 2 12.16 35.65 -28.80
CA ARG A 2 13.28 35.68 -27.80
C ARG A 2 13.13 36.59 -26.57
N GLU A 3 13.46 36.21 -25.33
CA GLU A 3 14.17 35.08 -24.71
C GLU A 3 13.92 35.20 -23.19
N THR A 4 13.56 34.13 -22.51
CA THR A 4 13.42 34.06 -21.04
C THR A 4 14.78 33.77 -20.41
N GLY A 5 15.43 34.81 -19.88
CA GLY A 5 16.74 34.71 -19.21
C GLY A 5 16.66 34.01 -17.85
N LEU A 6 17.44 32.93 -17.69
CA LEU A 6 17.81 32.34 -16.41
C LEU A 6 18.43 33.42 -15.50
N ARG A 7 17.86 33.67 -14.32
CA ARG A 7 18.55 34.41 -13.26
C ARG A 7 19.50 33.47 -12.52
N ALA A 8 20.79 33.66 -12.77
CA ALA A 8 21.86 33.10 -11.96
C ALA A 8 21.78 33.67 -10.53
N VAL A 9 21.76 32.78 -9.53
CA VAL A 9 21.87 33.18 -8.12
C VAL A 9 23.35 33.46 -7.84
N ARG A 10 23.73 34.74 -7.77
CA ARG A 10 25.03 35.18 -7.24
C ARG A 10 25.06 34.99 -5.73
N LEU A 11 26.01 34.21 -5.23
CA LEU A 11 26.39 34.19 -3.82
C LEU A 11 27.28 35.41 -3.55
N CYS A 12 26.76 36.41 -2.82
CA CYS A 12 27.60 37.48 -2.27
C CYS A 12 28.31 36.98 -1.02
N ALA A 13 29.64 37.07 -1.00
CA ALA A 13 30.44 36.95 0.21
C ALA A 13 30.24 38.22 1.08
N ILE A 14 29.84 38.04 2.34
CA ILE A 14 29.66 39.14 3.30
C ILE A 14 30.95 39.31 4.11
N SER A 15 31.53 40.51 4.05
CA SER A 15 32.66 40.99 4.86
C SER A 15 32.24 41.24 6.32
N PRO A 16 33.10 40.99 7.33
CA PRO A 16 32.74 41.10 8.74
C PRO A 16 33.00 42.50 9.31
N SER A 17 32.17 43.50 8.99
CA SER A 17 32.06 44.73 9.79
C SER A 17 30.93 45.66 9.29
N ALA A 18 29.70 45.49 9.77
CA ALA A 18 28.68 46.56 9.83
C ALA A 18 27.45 46.10 10.63
N SER A 19 26.85 47.09 11.29
CA SER A 19 25.74 47.10 12.24
C SER A 19 24.47 46.35 11.83
N LEU A 20 23.78 45.77 12.83
CA LEU A 20 22.50 45.08 12.72
C LEU A 20 21.41 45.94 12.05
N GLN A 21 20.84 45.43 10.97
CA GLN A 21 19.47 45.73 10.56
C GLN A 21 18.74 44.41 10.32
N VAL A 22 17.72 44.15 11.14
CA VAL A 22 16.90 42.94 11.11
C VAL A 22 15.96 43.01 9.90
N CYS A 23 16.21 42.19 8.89
CA CYS A 23 15.23 41.86 7.86
C CYS A 23 14.89 40.36 7.94
N ALA A 24 13.60 40.08 8.09
CA ALA A 24 13.04 38.74 8.13
C ALA A 24 13.26 38.03 6.79
N GLY A 25 14.10 37.00 6.81
CA GLY A 25 14.31 36.05 5.72
C GLY A 25 15.03 34.84 6.31
N ILE A 26 14.45 33.65 6.16
CA ILE A 26 14.98 32.40 6.71
C ILE A 26 16.29 32.06 5.99
N GLY A 27 17.41 32.56 6.53
CA GLY A 27 18.77 32.25 6.10
C GLY A 27 19.34 31.11 6.93
N ILE A 28 19.42 29.91 6.35
CA ILE A 28 20.13 28.78 6.96
C ILE A 28 21.63 29.09 6.88
N ARG A 29 22.26 29.37 8.03
CA ARG A 29 23.71 29.54 8.14
C ARG A 29 24.34 28.15 8.38
N VAL A 30 24.88 27.53 7.34
CA VAL A 30 25.66 26.28 7.47
C VAL A 30 27.15 26.65 7.61
N PRO A 31 27.84 26.23 8.68
CA PRO A 31 29.29 26.44 8.78
C PRO A 31 30.00 25.49 7.82
N VAL A 32 30.56 26.03 6.73
CA VAL A 32 31.42 25.28 5.81
C VAL A 32 32.85 25.37 6.35
N MET A 33 33.20 24.44 7.25
CA MET A 33 34.59 24.23 7.67
C MET A 33 35.25 23.20 6.75
N GLY A 34 36.20 23.68 5.94
CA GLY A 34 37.39 22.95 5.51
C GLY A 34 37.21 21.55 4.93
N LYS A 35 36.81 21.49 3.66
CA LYS A 35 37.25 20.57 2.59
C LYS A 35 36.61 21.08 1.31
N GLU A 36 37.33 21.10 0.20
CA GLU A 36 36.74 21.44 -1.11
C GLU A 36 35.39 20.71 -1.27
N PRO A 37 34.34 21.39 -1.75
CA PRO A 37 33.07 20.71 -1.98
C PRO A 37 33.32 19.63 -3.02
N ARG A 38 33.34 18.36 -2.60
CA ARG A 38 33.19 17.21 -3.52
C ARG A 38 32.05 17.59 -4.46
N GLU A 39 32.27 17.60 -5.78
CA GLU A 39 31.20 17.83 -6.74
C GLU A 39 30.03 16.91 -6.39
N ILE A 40 29.02 17.47 -5.74
CA ILE A 40 27.87 16.68 -5.36
C ILE A 40 27.06 16.54 -6.64
N ASN A 41 27.21 15.40 -7.31
CA ASN A 41 26.55 15.14 -8.58
C ASN A 41 25.03 15.33 -8.39
N ALA A 42 24.45 16.36 -9.02
CA ALA A 42 23.03 16.70 -8.89
C ALA A 42 22.09 15.51 -9.16
N LYS A 43 22.50 14.59 -10.05
CA LYS A 43 21.80 13.33 -10.32
C LYS A 43 21.70 12.47 -9.06
N SER A 44 22.81 12.30 -8.35
CA SER A 44 22.90 11.47 -7.14
C SER A 44 22.03 12.01 -6.00
N LEU A 45 22.01 13.33 -5.78
CA LEU A 45 21.11 13.96 -4.81
C LEU A 45 19.65 13.77 -5.17
N LYS A 46 19.30 13.95 -6.45
CA LYS A 46 17.93 13.78 -6.91
C LYS A 46 17.47 12.32 -6.81
N LEU A 47 18.36 11.37 -7.07
CA LEU A 47 18.09 9.93 -6.84
C LEU A 47 17.89 9.62 -5.37
N GLN A 48 18.74 10.15 -4.48
CA GLN A 48 18.60 9.96 -3.03
C GLN A 48 17.29 10.57 -2.52
N ALA A 49 16.94 11.78 -2.95
CA ALA A 49 15.67 12.42 -2.60
C ALA A 49 14.44 11.67 -3.15
N ALA A 50 14.61 10.91 -4.25
CA ALA A 50 13.56 10.07 -4.80
C ALA A 50 13.39 8.74 -4.05
N SER A 51 14.38 8.30 -3.26
CA SER A 51 14.25 7.14 -2.37
C SER A 51 13.46 7.50 -1.11
N ARG A 52 12.61 6.59 -0.63
CA ARG A 52 11.92 6.77 0.65
C ARG A 52 12.77 6.21 1.78
N ASP A 53 12.93 7.01 2.84
CA ASP A 53 13.77 6.63 3.99
C ASP A 53 12.98 6.19 5.23
N ASP A 54 11.64 6.24 5.21
CA ASP A 54 10.75 5.87 6.34
C ASP A 54 9.91 4.60 6.03
N ASP A 55 10.42 3.72 5.16
CA ASP A 55 9.79 2.44 4.86
C ASP A 55 10.08 1.39 5.97
N GLY A 56 9.79 0.11 5.68
CA GLY A 56 10.18 -1.01 6.53
C GLY A 56 11.71 -1.14 6.66
N PHE A 57 12.15 -1.91 7.65
CA PHE A 57 13.55 -2.29 7.83
C PHE A 57 14.10 -2.95 6.56
N PHE A 58 13.42 -3.99 6.06
CA PHE A 58 13.87 -4.73 4.87
C PHE A 58 13.95 -3.81 3.65
N SER A 59 12.91 -3.00 3.44
CA SER A 59 12.89 -2.04 2.34
C SER A 59 14.02 -1.03 2.44
N THR A 60 14.23 -0.40 3.61
CA THR A 60 15.21 0.69 3.76
C THR A 60 16.65 0.19 3.64
N PHE A 61 16.97 -0.96 4.26
CA PHE A 61 18.35 -1.43 4.32
C PHE A 61 18.80 -2.29 3.14
N ILE A 62 17.87 -2.94 2.45
CA ILE A 62 18.17 -3.87 1.36
C ILE A 62 17.54 -3.37 0.07
N LEU A 63 16.22 -3.31 -0.03
CA LEU A 63 15.53 -3.05 -1.31
C LEU A 63 15.92 -1.69 -1.90
N ARG A 64 15.89 -0.62 -1.11
CA ARG A 64 16.20 0.75 -1.55
C ARG A 64 17.65 0.91 -2.05
N LYS A 65 18.58 0.15 -1.48
CA LYS A 65 19.99 0.16 -1.94
C LYS A 65 20.15 -0.52 -3.30
N ILE A 66 19.30 -1.50 -3.58
CA ILE A 66 19.30 -2.22 -4.85
C ILE A 66 18.51 -1.44 -5.91
N SER A 67 17.29 -1.01 -5.59
CA SER A 67 16.39 -0.29 -6.51
C SER A 67 17.02 0.99 -7.06
N ILE A 68 17.71 1.78 -6.23
CA ILE A 68 18.29 3.05 -6.68
C ILE A 68 19.34 2.86 -7.78
N ARG A 69 20.01 1.70 -7.84
CA ARG A 69 20.94 1.38 -8.94
C ARG A 69 20.21 1.13 -10.24
N PHE A 70 19.11 0.38 -10.20
CA PHE A 70 18.23 0.19 -11.36
C PHE A 70 17.59 1.51 -11.79
N THR A 71 17.10 2.31 -10.84
CA THR A 71 16.52 3.64 -11.09
C THR A 71 17.51 4.54 -11.81
N SER A 72 18.78 4.58 -11.39
CA SER A 72 19.82 5.39 -12.03
C SER A 72 19.98 5.09 -13.53
N VAL A 73 19.90 3.81 -13.91
CA VAL A 73 20.03 3.34 -15.30
C VAL A 73 18.75 3.58 -16.10
N LEU A 74 17.58 3.25 -15.53
CA LEU A 74 16.30 3.37 -16.24
C LEU A 74 15.86 4.81 -16.45
N VAL A 75 16.23 5.73 -15.54
CA VAL A 75 16.02 7.16 -15.71
C VAL A 75 16.76 7.68 -16.94
N GLU A 76 18.02 7.28 -17.14
CA GLU A 76 18.83 7.67 -18.32
C GLU A 76 18.23 7.14 -19.63
N ARG A 77 17.59 5.98 -19.59
CA ARG A 77 16.90 5.38 -20.75
C ARG A 77 15.47 5.89 -20.97
N ASN A 78 15.06 6.95 -20.26
CA ASN A 78 13.73 7.56 -20.38
C ASN A 78 12.53 6.60 -20.17
N VAL A 79 12.71 5.50 -19.43
CA VAL A 79 11.64 4.54 -19.15
C VAL A 79 10.55 5.19 -18.27
N SER A 80 9.27 4.91 -18.58
CA SER A 80 8.14 5.44 -17.81
C SER A 80 7.90 4.65 -16.52
N PRO A 81 7.42 5.29 -15.43
CA PRO A 81 7.04 4.58 -14.20
C PRO A 81 6.05 3.45 -14.45
N ASN A 82 4.98 3.72 -15.22
CA ASN A 82 3.93 2.75 -15.50
C ASN A 82 4.47 1.49 -16.21
N THR A 83 5.47 1.64 -17.09
CA THR A 83 6.13 0.50 -17.73
C THR A 83 6.81 -0.40 -16.70
N VAL A 84 7.49 0.20 -15.72
CA VAL A 84 8.16 -0.55 -14.64
C VAL A 84 7.13 -1.20 -13.72
N THR A 85 6.02 -0.54 -13.40
CA THR A 85 4.91 -1.12 -12.62
C THR A 85 4.31 -2.35 -13.33
N LEU A 86 4.07 -2.26 -14.63
CA LEU A 86 3.55 -3.40 -15.41
C LEU A 86 4.55 -4.55 -15.48
N LEU A 87 5.84 -4.27 -15.66
CA LEU A 87 6.89 -5.29 -15.61
C LEU A 87 6.97 -5.94 -14.23
N SER A 88 6.88 -5.15 -13.16
CA SER A 88 6.82 -5.66 -11.79
C SER A 88 5.64 -6.59 -11.59
N LEU A 89 4.45 -6.20 -12.07
CA LEU A 89 3.25 -7.03 -11.99
C LEU A 89 3.43 -8.37 -12.72
N LEU A 90 3.98 -8.33 -13.94
CA LEU A 90 4.27 -9.52 -14.73
C LEU A 90 5.27 -10.45 -14.01
N VAL A 91 6.37 -9.91 -13.48
CA VAL A 91 7.35 -10.70 -12.72
C VAL A 91 6.70 -11.32 -11.47
N GLY A 92 5.80 -10.59 -10.80
CA GLY A 92 5.04 -11.13 -9.66
C GLY A 92 4.12 -12.30 -10.04
N PHE A 93 3.49 -12.26 -11.22
CA PHE A 93 2.69 -13.39 -11.72
C PHE A 93 3.55 -14.57 -12.14
N ILE A 94 4.71 -14.33 -12.76
CA ILE A 94 5.67 -15.40 -13.06
C ILE A 94 6.18 -16.02 -11.75
N ALA A 95 6.46 -15.21 -10.73
CA ALA A 95 6.85 -15.69 -9.41
C ALA A 95 5.80 -16.62 -8.80
N ALA A 96 4.52 -16.22 -8.85
CA ALA A 96 3.42 -17.05 -8.39
C ALA A 96 3.30 -18.34 -9.21
N TYR A 97 3.37 -18.27 -10.54
CA TYR A 97 3.34 -19.47 -11.40
C TYR A 97 4.46 -20.46 -11.05
N VAL A 98 5.70 -19.98 -10.91
CA VAL A 98 6.87 -20.80 -10.55
C VAL A 98 6.72 -21.42 -9.15
N ALA A 99 6.20 -20.66 -8.18
CA ALA A 99 5.91 -21.16 -6.85
C ALA A 99 4.79 -22.22 -6.84
N ALA A 100 3.77 -22.06 -7.70
CA ALA A 100 2.69 -23.04 -7.87
C ALA A 100 3.20 -24.39 -8.39
N GLN A 101 4.30 -24.40 -9.15
CA GLN A 101 4.98 -25.63 -9.60
C GLN A 101 5.90 -26.25 -8.51
N GLY A 102 5.89 -25.72 -7.28
CA GLY A 102 6.72 -26.20 -6.17
C GLY A 102 8.15 -25.65 -6.14
N SER A 103 8.54 -24.80 -7.11
CA SER A 103 9.88 -24.19 -7.13
C SER A 103 9.94 -22.93 -6.26
N TYR A 104 9.93 -23.13 -4.94
CA TYR A 104 9.78 -22.04 -3.97
C TYR A 104 10.98 -21.07 -3.92
N LEU A 105 12.21 -21.56 -4.12
CA LEU A 105 13.39 -20.70 -4.16
C LEU A 105 13.36 -19.74 -5.35
N ALA A 106 13.03 -20.26 -6.54
CA ALA A 106 12.93 -19.45 -7.76
C ALA A 106 11.72 -18.52 -7.69
N GLY A 107 10.56 -19.03 -7.26
CA GLY A 107 9.35 -18.24 -7.05
C GLY A 107 9.57 -17.10 -6.04
N GLY A 108 10.18 -17.39 -4.89
CA GLY A 108 10.50 -16.39 -3.88
C GLY A 108 11.52 -15.36 -4.36
N SER A 109 12.53 -15.77 -5.13
CA SER A 109 13.51 -14.86 -5.72
C SER A 109 12.86 -13.90 -6.71
N LEU A 110 11.97 -14.39 -7.56
CA LEU A 110 11.21 -13.57 -8.50
C LEU A 110 10.21 -12.64 -7.78
N LEU A 111 9.60 -13.10 -6.69
CA LEU A 111 8.74 -12.25 -5.87
C LEU A 111 9.52 -11.06 -5.29
N LEU A 112 10.71 -11.30 -4.75
CA LEU A 112 11.59 -10.22 -4.25
C LEU A 112 12.07 -9.31 -5.39
N LEU A 113 12.33 -9.85 -6.58
CA LEU A 113 12.65 -9.04 -7.76
C LEU A 113 11.48 -8.12 -8.15
N SER A 114 10.24 -8.62 -8.15
CA SER A 114 9.08 -7.77 -8.43
C SER A 114 8.96 -6.62 -7.42
N LEU A 115 9.21 -6.88 -6.13
CA LEU A 115 9.20 -5.84 -5.10
C LEU A 115 10.30 -4.78 -5.28
N ILE A 116 11.47 -5.19 -5.79
CA ILE A 116 12.53 -4.24 -6.17
C ILE A 116 12.04 -3.35 -7.32
N LEU A 117 11.37 -3.92 -8.33
CA LEU A 117 10.82 -3.16 -9.46
C LEU A 117 9.72 -2.18 -9.03
N ASP A 118 8.85 -2.53 -8.07
CA ASP A 118 7.90 -1.57 -7.48
C ASP A 118 8.63 -0.41 -6.79
N CYS A 119 9.75 -0.69 -6.11
CA CYS A 119 10.52 0.39 -5.51
C CYS A 119 11.06 1.35 -6.58
N VAL A 120 11.51 0.79 -7.72
CA VAL A 120 12.05 1.52 -8.87
C VAL A 120 10.98 2.38 -9.54
N ASP A 121 9.75 1.89 -9.75
CA ASP A 121 8.70 2.68 -10.42
C ASP A 121 8.40 3.99 -9.66
N GLY A 122 8.31 3.92 -8.33
CA GLY A 122 7.99 5.04 -7.48
C GLY A 122 9.17 6.00 -7.39
N GLU A 123 10.39 5.48 -7.41
CA GLU A 123 11.62 6.29 -7.49
C GLU A 123 11.70 7.04 -8.82
N ILE A 124 11.41 6.40 -9.95
CA ILE A 124 11.34 7.07 -11.25
C ILE A 124 10.25 8.14 -11.26
N ALA A 125 9.05 7.83 -10.74
CA ALA A 125 7.94 8.78 -10.66
C ALA A 125 8.32 10.03 -9.87
N ARG A 126 8.99 9.87 -8.72
CA ARG A 126 9.47 11.00 -7.90
C ARG A 126 10.63 11.74 -8.56
N TYR A 127 11.58 11.03 -9.16
CA TYR A 127 12.72 11.62 -9.85
C TYR A 127 12.29 12.47 -11.05
N LYS A 128 11.34 11.98 -11.85
CA LYS A 128 10.82 12.68 -13.04
C LYS A 128 9.65 13.61 -12.73
N SER A 129 9.13 13.58 -11.50
CA SER A 129 7.86 14.23 -11.13
C SER A 129 6.69 13.82 -12.03
N ALA A 130 6.73 12.56 -12.50
CA ALA A 130 5.79 12.00 -13.47
C ALA A 130 4.72 11.18 -12.75
N PHE A 131 3.75 11.87 -12.14
CA PHE A 131 2.61 11.24 -11.47
C PHE A 131 1.41 11.19 -12.41
N SER A 132 0.68 10.07 -12.40
CA SER A 132 -0.55 9.90 -13.20
C SER A 132 -1.64 9.21 -12.40
N ALA A 133 -2.91 9.44 -12.77
CA ALA A 133 -4.05 8.77 -12.14
C ALA A 133 -4.02 7.25 -12.35
N LEU A 134 -3.61 6.82 -13.55
CA LEU A 134 -3.39 5.41 -13.88
C LEU A 134 -2.28 4.81 -13.01
N GLY A 135 -1.14 5.49 -12.89
CA GLY A 135 -0.03 5.03 -12.05
C GLY A 135 -0.43 4.90 -10.58
N ALA A 136 -1.16 5.88 -10.05
CA ALA A 136 -1.66 5.83 -8.67
C ALA A 136 -2.69 4.70 -8.45
N TRP A 137 -3.48 4.34 -9.47
CA TRP A 137 -4.41 3.22 -9.40
C TRP A 137 -3.69 1.87 -9.55
N LEU A 138 -2.69 1.77 -10.41
CA LEU A 138 -1.87 0.56 -10.56
C LEU A 138 -1.07 0.28 -9.29
N ASP A 139 -0.34 1.27 -8.76
CA ASP A 139 0.42 1.19 -7.50
C ASP A 139 -0.48 0.79 -6.31
N ALA A 140 -1.72 1.28 -6.30
CA ALA A 140 -2.69 0.93 -5.29
C ALA A 140 -3.07 -0.55 -5.24
N LEU A 141 -3.13 -1.21 -6.40
CA LEU A 141 -3.65 -2.56 -6.55
C LEU A 141 -2.55 -3.60 -6.71
N SER A 142 -1.47 -3.28 -7.40
CA SER A 142 -0.42 -4.22 -7.83
C SER A 142 0.13 -5.02 -6.66
N ASP A 143 0.49 -4.35 -5.56
CA ASP A 143 1.01 -5.00 -4.35
C ASP A 143 0.03 -6.01 -3.75
N ARG A 144 -1.25 -5.65 -3.69
CA ARG A 144 -2.28 -6.51 -3.06
C ARG A 144 -2.62 -7.70 -3.95
N VAL A 145 -2.73 -7.46 -5.24
CA VAL A 145 -2.96 -8.52 -6.24
C VAL A 145 -1.80 -9.51 -6.23
N LYS A 146 -0.55 -9.04 -6.29
CA LYS A 146 0.63 -9.93 -6.23
C LYS A 146 0.70 -10.74 -4.94
N GLU A 147 0.51 -10.09 -3.80
CA GLU A 147 0.56 -10.75 -2.49
C GLU A 147 -0.47 -11.90 -2.41
N PHE A 148 -1.72 -11.64 -2.79
CA PHE A 148 -2.79 -12.65 -2.72
C PHE A 148 -2.67 -13.72 -3.81
N VAL A 149 -2.23 -13.37 -5.02
CA VAL A 149 -1.96 -14.36 -6.10
C VAL A 149 -0.78 -15.25 -5.75
N TYR A 150 0.25 -14.72 -5.08
CA TYR A 150 1.36 -15.55 -4.60
C TYR A 150 0.92 -16.49 -3.48
N ILE A 151 0.08 -16.03 -2.53
CA ILE A 151 -0.51 -16.91 -1.51
C ILE A 151 -1.37 -18.01 -2.15
N PHE A 152 -2.20 -17.66 -3.13
CA PHE A 152 -2.97 -18.62 -3.92
C PHE A 152 -2.05 -19.68 -4.52
N ALA A 153 -0.95 -19.28 -5.16
CA ALA A 153 0.00 -20.19 -5.77
C ALA A 153 0.65 -21.15 -4.75
N LEU A 154 1.02 -20.65 -3.57
CA LEU A 154 1.56 -21.51 -2.51
C LEU A 154 0.52 -22.57 -2.08
N ILE A 155 -0.72 -22.15 -1.83
CA ILE A 155 -1.81 -23.07 -1.44
C ILE A 155 -2.08 -24.09 -2.56
N TYR A 156 -2.15 -23.64 -3.81
CA TYR A 156 -2.35 -24.49 -4.97
C TYR A 156 -1.25 -25.53 -5.13
N SER A 157 0.01 -25.20 -4.80
CA SER A 157 1.15 -26.12 -4.95
C SER A 157 1.09 -27.38 -4.09
N ILE A 158 0.27 -27.39 -3.03
CA ILE A 158 0.15 -28.53 -2.10
C ILE A 158 -1.17 -29.30 -2.23
N ASP A 159 -2.12 -28.81 -3.03
CA ASP A 159 -3.43 -29.43 -3.30
C ASP A 159 -4.19 -29.91 -2.05
N GLN A 160 -4.20 -29.08 -0.99
CA GLN A 160 -4.84 -29.38 0.29
C GLN A 160 -5.98 -28.40 0.60
N GLU A 161 -7.20 -28.93 0.78
CA GLU A 161 -8.39 -28.12 1.04
C GLU A 161 -8.27 -27.29 2.34
N SER A 162 -7.61 -27.86 3.37
CA SER A 162 -7.35 -27.19 4.64
C SER A 162 -6.54 -25.90 4.50
N ALA A 163 -5.66 -25.81 3.50
CA ALA A 163 -4.78 -24.66 3.31
C ALA A 163 -5.51 -23.43 2.76
N TRP A 164 -6.62 -23.61 2.03
CA TRP A 164 -7.46 -22.51 1.55
C TRP A 164 -8.04 -21.67 2.69
N TRP A 165 -8.36 -22.29 3.83
CA TRP A 165 -8.79 -21.57 5.03
C TRP A 165 -7.71 -20.63 5.57
N SER A 166 -6.44 -21.02 5.47
CA SER A 166 -5.34 -20.12 5.83
C SER A 166 -5.30 -18.92 4.90
N GLY A 167 -5.53 -19.11 3.59
CA GLY A 167 -5.67 -18.03 2.62
C GLY A 167 -6.81 -17.07 2.94
N VAL A 168 -7.99 -17.60 3.26
CA VAL A 168 -9.18 -16.84 3.68
C VAL A 168 -8.87 -15.96 4.90
N VAL A 169 -8.24 -16.55 5.94
CA VAL A 169 -7.85 -15.82 7.14
C VAL A 169 -6.81 -14.73 6.83
N ILE A 170 -5.82 -15.02 5.98
CA ILE A 170 -4.79 -14.04 5.60
C ILE A 170 -5.43 -12.86 4.86
N ILE A 171 -6.31 -13.08 3.88
CA ILE A 171 -6.99 -11.99 3.15
C ILE A 171 -7.81 -11.12 4.12
N ALA A 172 -8.61 -11.76 4.98
CA ALA A 172 -9.46 -11.04 5.94
C ALA A 172 -8.62 -10.20 6.91
N LEU A 173 -7.58 -10.80 7.49
CA LEU A 173 -6.67 -10.15 8.44
C LEU A 173 -5.91 -8.99 7.79
N GLN A 174 -5.27 -9.21 6.64
CA GLN A 174 -4.45 -8.19 5.98
C GLN A 174 -5.29 -7.04 5.45
N THR A 175 -6.48 -7.31 4.91
CA THR A 175 -7.39 -6.26 4.43
C THR A 175 -7.88 -5.38 5.58
N THR A 176 -8.36 -5.99 6.67
CA THR A 176 -8.80 -5.27 7.86
C THR A 176 -7.68 -4.38 8.40
N ARG A 177 -6.49 -4.96 8.55
CA ARG A 177 -5.32 -4.28 9.03
C ARG A 177 -4.89 -3.11 8.14
N HIS A 178 -4.68 -3.33 6.85
CA HIS A 178 -4.18 -2.30 5.95
C HIS A 178 -5.09 -1.10 5.83
N LEU A 179 -6.41 -1.31 5.71
CA LEU A 179 -7.35 -0.20 5.69
C LEU A 179 -7.19 0.68 6.94
N SER A 180 -6.95 0.05 8.09
CA SER A 180 -6.72 0.77 9.35
C SER A 180 -5.38 1.51 9.34
N ASP A 181 -4.36 0.94 8.67
CA ASP A 181 -3.02 1.52 8.50
C ASP A 181 -3.08 2.81 7.68
N TYR A 182 -3.72 2.77 6.50
CA TYR A 182 -3.86 3.93 5.64
C TYR A 182 -4.72 5.02 6.28
N ASN A 183 -5.86 4.63 6.87
CA ASN A 183 -6.77 5.57 7.52
C ASN A 183 -6.12 6.27 8.72
N PHE A 184 -5.41 5.52 9.57
CA PHE A 184 -4.70 6.09 10.70
C PHE A 184 -3.55 6.99 10.23
N ALA A 185 -2.73 6.57 9.26
CA ALA A 185 -1.62 7.36 8.77
C ALA A 185 -2.08 8.69 8.14
N ARG A 186 -3.22 8.69 7.41
CA ARG A 186 -3.82 9.89 6.86
C ARG A 186 -4.30 10.83 7.96
N LEU A 187 -5.02 10.33 8.97
CA LEU A 187 -5.48 11.15 10.09
C LEU A 187 -4.34 11.68 10.96
N GLN A 188 -3.33 10.85 11.21
CA GLN A 188 -2.18 11.25 12.01
C GLN A 188 -1.48 12.47 11.39
N LYS A 189 -1.32 12.51 10.06
CA LYS A 189 -0.78 13.68 9.35
C LYS A 189 -1.63 14.95 9.52
N SER A 190 -2.94 14.81 9.73
CA SER A 190 -3.83 15.95 9.98
C SER A 190 -3.78 16.45 11.41
N TYR A 191 -3.50 15.58 12.39
CA TYR A 191 -3.44 15.93 13.81
C TYR A 191 -2.06 16.35 14.29
N GLU A 192 -1.03 15.75 13.73
CA GLU A 192 0.36 16.06 14.03
C GLU A 192 0.84 16.97 12.91
N GLU A 193 0.93 18.28 13.19
CA GLU A 193 1.74 19.19 12.36
C GLU A 193 3.07 18.50 12.07
N SER A 194 3.62 18.71 10.87
CA SER A 194 4.92 18.18 10.47
C SER A 194 6.02 18.76 11.36
N SER A 195 6.13 18.21 12.57
CA SER A 195 7.18 18.51 13.51
C SER A 195 8.47 18.08 12.83
N THR A 196 9.25 19.08 12.45
CA THR A 196 10.61 18.97 11.88
C THR A 196 11.61 18.46 12.92
N SER A 197 11.16 17.75 13.96
CA SER A 197 12.05 17.03 14.84
C SER A 197 12.67 15.89 14.04
N ILE A 198 13.96 16.00 13.74
CA ILE A 198 14.76 14.93 13.19
C ILE A 198 14.74 13.80 14.22
N ARG A 199 13.82 12.86 14.03
CA ARG A 199 13.67 11.74 14.96
C ARG A 199 14.85 10.80 14.74
N GLN A 200 15.76 10.75 15.72
CA GLN A 200 16.94 9.90 15.63
C GLN A 200 16.49 8.43 15.53
N LYS A 201 16.82 7.79 14.40
CA LYS A 201 16.47 6.39 14.11
C LYS A 201 17.43 5.47 14.86
N ASN A 202 17.11 5.15 16.11
CA ASN A 202 17.88 4.19 16.91
C ASN A 202 17.46 2.73 16.63
N ILE A 203 18.14 1.77 17.24
CA ILE A 203 17.84 0.34 17.06
C ILE A 203 16.40 -0.01 17.47
N PHE A 204 15.87 0.62 18.52
CA PHE A 204 14.50 0.43 18.98
C PHE A 204 13.46 0.90 17.96
N TYR A 205 13.73 1.94 17.17
CA TYR A 205 12.86 2.35 16.07
C TYR A 205 12.74 1.23 15.02
N TRP A 206 13.85 0.60 14.67
CA TRP A 206 13.88 -0.48 13.69
C TRP A 206 13.23 -1.77 14.18
N VAL A 207 13.46 -2.15 15.44
CA VAL A 207 12.77 -3.29 16.06
C VAL A 207 11.25 -3.09 16.01
N LYS A 208 10.77 -1.88 16.34
CA LYS A 208 9.34 -1.55 16.25
C LYS A 208 8.80 -1.63 14.82
N LYS A 209 9.60 -1.20 13.82
CA LYS A 209 9.23 -1.34 12.40
C LYS A 209 9.15 -2.80 11.97
N ILE A 210 10.06 -3.67 12.41
CA ILE A 210 10.01 -5.11 12.13
C ILE A 210 8.75 -5.74 12.75
N ILE A 211 8.43 -5.41 14.02
CA ILE A 211 7.20 -5.88 14.68
C ILE A 211 5.94 -5.36 13.97
N HIS A 212 5.98 -4.14 13.43
CA HIS A 212 4.92 -3.62 12.57
C HIS A 212 4.78 -4.41 11.27
N LEU A 213 5.63 -5.39 10.96
CA LEU A 213 5.56 -6.28 9.79
C LEU A 213 5.03 -5.58 8.50
N PRO A 214 5.71 -4.54 7.99
CA PRO A 214 5.35 -3.84 6.77
C PRO A 214 5.33 -4.75 5.54
N ILE A 215 4.90 -4.20 4.40
CA ILE A 215 4.78 -4.91 3.13
C ILE A 215 6.08 -5.66 2.79
N GLY A 216 7.24 -4.99 2.88
CA GLY A 216 8.53 -5.60 2.55
C GLY A 216 8.88 -6.81 3.43
N GLU A 217 8.67 -6.71 4.73
CA GLU A 217 8.92 -7.80 5.69
C GLU A 217 7.98 -8.98 5.44
N ARG A 218 6.70 -8.74 5.13
CA ARG A 218 5.78 -9.83 4.78
C ARG A 218 6.16 -10.55 3.50
N TRP A 219 6.54 -9.79 2.49
CA TRP A 219 6.99 -10.35 1.22
C TRP A 219 8.27 -11.15 1.37
N LEU A 220 9.17 -10.69 2.24
CA LEU A 220 10.34 -11.47 2.64
C LEU A 220 9.93 -12.81 3.29
N LEU A 221 8.96 -12.80 4.22
CA LEU A 221 8.48 -14.03 4.83
C LEU A 221 7.84 -14.98 3.79
N LEU A 222 7.01 -14.45 2.89
CA LEU A 222 6.39 -15.21 1.79
C LEU A 222 7.42 -15.80 0.82
N ALA A 223 8.51 -15.09 0.56
CA ALA A 223 9.57 -15.56 -0.33
C ALA A 223 10.49 -16.60 0.33
N VAL A 224 10.76 -16.46 1.63
CA VAL A 224 11.83 -17.20 2.31
C VAL A 224 11.31 -18.40 3.09
N LEU A 225 10.19 -18.29 3.82
CA LEU A 225 9.70 -19.38 4.67
C LEU A 225 9.38 -20.67 3.89
N PRO A 226 8.77 -20.64 2.68
CA PRO A 226 8.52 -21.86 1.90
C PRO A 226 9.77 -22.67 1.51
N ILE A 227 10.97 -22.07 1.60
CA ILE A 227 12.24 -22.76 1.31
C ILE A 227 12.61 -23.71 2.45
N PHE A 228 12.20 -23.39 3.68
CA PHE A 228 12.64 -24.08 4.90
C PHE A 228 11.50 -24.79 5.63
N LEU A 229 10.27 -24.36 5.43
CA LEU A 229 9.07 -24.85 6.12
C LEU A 229 8.08 -25.43 5.13
N SER A 230 7.20 -26.32 5.60
CA SER A 230 6.05 -26.70 4.78
C SER A 230 5.17 -25.48 4.49
N ILE A 231 4.40 -25.53 3.40
CA ILE A 231 3.50 -24.43 3.05
C ILE A 231 2.48 -24.18 4.16
N GLU A 232 1.91 -25.22 4.77
CA GLU A 232 1.02 -25.06 5.92
C GLU A 232 1.68 -24.30 7.09
N GLN A 233 2.91 -24.68 7.45
CA GLN A 233 3.66 -24.01 8.50
C GLN A 233 3.96 -22.55 8.14
N THR A 234 4.32 -22.29 6.88
CA THR A 234 4.53 -20.94 6.37
C THR A 234 3.27 -20.08 6.53
N LEU A 235 2.11 -20.59 6.07
CA LEU A 235 0.85 -19.87 6.16
C LEU A 235 0.44 -19.62 7.62
N ARG A 236 0.61 -20.62 8.51
CA ARG A 236 0.38 -20.45 9.96
C ARG A 236 1.31 -19.39 10.56
N SER A 237 2.59 -19.39 10.21
CA SER A 237 3.54 -18.36 10.65
C SER A 237 3.12 -16.96 10.21
N ILE A 238 2.66 -16.81 8.96
CA ILE A 238 2.15 -15.53 8.44
C ILE A 238 0.91 -15.06 9.20
N ILE A 239 -0.01 -15.98 9.52
CA ILE A 239 -1.20 -15.68 10.32
C ILE A 239 -0.80 -15.23 11.73
N TYR A 240 0.04 -15.98 12.43
CA TYR A 240 0.43 -15.66 13.80
C TYR A 240 1.22 -14.35 13.89
N LEU A 241 2.22 -14.16 13.02
CA LEU A 241 2.98 -12.92 12.97
C LEU A 241 2.11 -11.73 12.54
N GLY A 242 1.21 -11.96 11.58
CA GLY A 242 0.24 -10.97 11.12
C GLY A 242 -0.71 -10.51 12.21
N ALA A 243 -1.24 -11.45 13.00
CA ALA A 243 -2.17 -11.20 14.10
C ALA A 243 -1.48 -10.51 15.27
N PHE A 244 -0.30 -10.98 15.67
CA PHE A 244 0.54 -10.34 16.68
C PHE A 244 0.86 -8.89 16.31
N SER A 245 1.30 -8.69 15.06
CA SER A 245 1.60 -7.38 14.52
C SER A 245 0.35 -6.49 14.47
N PHE A 246 -0.81 -7.01 14.05
CA PHE A 246 -2.06 -6.26 14.04
C PHE A 246 -2.46 -5.78 15.45
N LEU A 247 -2.38 -6.66 16.46
CA LEU A 247 -2.68 -6.31 17.84
C LEU A 247 -1.71 -5.25 18.39
N TYR A 248 -0.41 -5.42 18.15
CA TYR A 248 0.62 -4.45 18.53
C TYR A 248 0.33 -3.06 17.92
N VAL A 249 0.01 -3.02 16.64
CA VAL A 249 -0.30 -1.78 15.91
C VAL A 249 -1.59 -1.14 16.42
N LEU A 250 -2.64 -1.92 16.66
CA LEU A 250 -3.90 -1.45 17.22
C LEU A 250 -3.69 -0.78 18.58
N ILE A 251 -2.96 -1.43 19.50
CA ILE A 251 -2.66 -0.89 20.84
C ILE A 251 -1.85 0.41 20.74
N THR A 252 -0.80 0.42 19.92
CA THR A 252 0.07 1.61 19.78
C THR A 252 -0.67 2.79 19.17
N ARG A 253 -1.57 2.55 18.20
CA ARG A 253 -2.42 3.58 17.60
C ARG A 253 -3.47 4.13 18.55
N ILE A 254 -4.15 3.27 19.32
CA ILE A 254 -5.10 3.72 20.36
C ILE A 254 -4.38 4.62 21.37
N ARG A 255 -3.19 4.22 21.84
CA ARG A 255 -2.37 5.04 22.75
C ARG A 255 -1.91 6.36 22.14
N ARG A 256 -1.67 6.41 20.83
CA ARG A 256 -1.25 7.63 20.13
C ARG A 256 -2.43 8.56 19.89
N MET A 257 -3.54 8.04 19.39
CA MET A 257 -4.80 8.74 19.17
C MET A 257 -5.28 9.46 20.44
N ARG A 258 -5.20 8.80 21.62
CA ARG A 258 -5.55 9.39 22.92
C ARG A 258 -4.74 10.64 23.29
N ARG A 259 -3.58 10.87 22.64
CA ARG A 259 -2.73 12.05 22.86
C ARG A 259 -3.01 13.20 21.90
N TRP A 260 -3.80 13.01 20.85
CA TRP A 260 -4.18 14.10 19.95
C TRP A 260 -5.06 15.10 20.71
N LYS A 261 -4.62 16.36 20.79
CA LYS A 261 -5.33 17.40 21.56
C LYS A 261 -6.42 18.10 20.73
N ASN A 262 -6.14 18.38 19.46
CA ASN A 262 -7.00 19.22 18.62
C ASN A 262 -8.26 18.48 18.12
N PRO A 263 -9.38 19.18 17.90
CA PRO A 263 -10.62 18.60 17.36
C PRO A 263 -10.76 18.66 15.83
N VAL A 264 -9.87 19.35 15.10
CA VAL A 264 -10.10 19.70 13.69
C VAL A 264 -9.26 18.85 12.74
N ALA A 265 -9.81 17.74 12.27
CA ALA A 265 -9.35 17.09 11.05
C ALA A 265 -10.58 16.65 10.25
N SER A 266 -10.69 17.08 8.98
CA SER A 266 -11.73 16.54 8.10
C SER A 266 -11.54 15.03 7.97
N THR A 267 -12.63 14.31 8.23
CA THR A 267 -12.71 12.85 8.18
C THR A 267 -13.59 12.39 7.02
N ASP A 268 -13.92 13.29 6.08
CA ASP A 268 -14.89 13.04 5.00
C ASP A 268 -14.44 11.90 4.06
N PHE A 269 -13.14 11.67 3.95
CA PHE A 269 -12.60 10.55 3.17
C PHE A 269 -12.94 9.17 3.80
N LEU A 270 -13.24 9.11 5.10
CA LEU A 270 -13.66 7.87 5.75
C LEU A 270 -15.11 7.52 5.38
N ASP A 271 -15.97 8.53 5.25
CA ASP A 271 -17.36 8.34 4.83
C ASP A 271 -17.45 7.75 3.41
N ARG A 272 -16.50 8.11 2.53
CA ARG A 272 -16.38 7.55 1.18
C ARG A 272 -16.02 6.06 1.15
N GLN A 273 -15.50 5.51 2.26
CA GLN A 273 -15.15 4.09 2.40
C GLN A 273 -16.27 3.26 3.04
N ARG A 274 -17.36 3.89 3.49
CA ARG A 274 -18.48 3.22 4.17
C ARG A 274 -19.02 2.04 3.37
N ASP A 275 -19.18 2.23 2.07
CA ASP A 275 -19.77 1.25 1.15
C ASP A 275 -21.14 0.71 1.64
N SER A 276 -21.97 1.59 2.23
CA SER A 276 -23.31 1.25 2.74
C SER A 276 -24.39 2.13 2.13
N LEU A 277 -25.60 1.57 2.00
CA LEU A 277 -26.83 2.26 1.61
C LEU A 277 -27.27 3.27 2.68
N LEU A 278 -27.16 2.89 3.96
CA LEU A 278 -27.59 3.73 5.07
C LEU A 278 -26.66 4.94 5.22
N PRO A 279 -27.18 6.16 5.48
CA PRO A 279 -26.39 7.38 5.67
C PRO A 279 -25.65 7.39 7.02
N LEU A 280 -24.92 6.32 7.35
CA LEU A 280 -24.07 6.27 8.53
C LEU A 280 -22.93 7.26 8.34
N LYS A 281 -22.81 8.19 9.28
CA LYS A 281 -21.68 9.11 9.38
C LYS A 281 -20.58 8.42 10.17
N ILE A 282 -19.50 8.05 9.47
CA ILE A 282 -18.29 7.45 10.08
C ILE A 282 -17.38 8.57 10.60
N SER A 283 -17.41 9.74 9.94
CA SER A 283 -16.66 10.94 10.31
C SER A 283 -17.11 11.54 11.65
N GLY A 284 -16.21 12.29 12.28
CA GLY A 284 -16.52 13.09 13.48
C GLY A 284 -15.95 12.57 14.80
N SER A 285 -15.17 11.49 14.81
CA SER A 285 -14.45 11.02 16.00
C SER A 285 -12.97 10.77 15.73
N LYS A 286 -12.12 10.90 16.76
CA LYS A 286 -10.72 10.48 16.69
C LYS A 286 -10.60 8.97 16.43
N ALA A 287 -11.62 8.19 16.79
CA ALA A 287 -11.69 6.75 16.53
C ALA A 287 -12.14 6.41 15.10
N SER A 288 -12.55 7.38 14.28
CA SER A 288 -13.13 7.13 12.95
C SER A 288 -12.23 6.29 12.02
N TRP A 289 -10.90 6.30 12.22
CA TRP A 289 -9.94 5.55 11.39
C TRP A 289 -10.16 4.03 11.36
N ILE A 290 -10.71 3.43 12.43
CA ILE A 290 -10.87 1.97 12.53
C ILE A 290 -12.17 1.47 11.90
N PHE A 291 -13.17 2.34 11.76
CA PHE A 291 -14.52 1.93 11.35
C PHE A 291 -14.59 1.29 9.96
N PRO A 292 -13.93 1.82 8.90
CA PRO A 292 -13.93 1.15 7.60
C PRO A 292 -13.39 -0.29 7.70
N SER A 293 -12.33 -0.52 8.48
CA SER A 293 -11.78 -1.84 8.72
C SER A 293 -12.73 -2.76 9.47
N LEU A 294 -13.41 -2.26 10.51
CA LEU A 294 -14.42 -3.05 11.23
C LEU A 294 -15.57 -3.45 10.31
N LEU A 295 -16.04 -2.53 9.45
CA LEU A 295 -17.08 -2.85 8.47
C LEU A 295 -16.64 -3.95 7.50
N ARG A 296 -15.37 -3.97 7.08
CA ARG A 296 -14.83 -5.05 6.24
C ARG A 296 -14.72 -6.37 6.98
N ALA A 297 -14.27 -6.36 8.24
CA ALA A 297 -14.22 -7.56 9.06
C ALA A 297 -15.61 -8.16 9.28
N LEU A 298 -16.61 -7.33 9.57
CA LEU A 298 -18.01 -7.75 9.73
C LEU A 298 -18.60 -8.27 8.42
N GLU A 299 -18.30 -7.63 7.29
CA GLU A 299 -18.71 -8.11 5.97
C GLU A 299 -18.11 -9.49 5.66
N PHE A 300 -16.80 -9.67 5.84
CA PHE A 300 -16.16 -10.97 5.61
C PHE A 300 -16.72 -12.04 6.52
N PHE A 301 -16.94 -11.73 7.80
CA PHE A 301 -17.57 -12.64 8.73
C PHE A 301 -18.98 -13.06 8.26
N ALA A 302 -19.83 -12.09 7.89
CA ALA A 302 -21.16 -12.38 7.40
C ALA A 302 -21.15 -13.26 6.14
N LEU A 303 -20.29 -12.95 5.17
CA LEU A 303 -20.16 -13.75 3.95
C LEU A 303 -19.69 -15.17 4.24
N LEU A 304 -18.71 -15.36 5.13
CA LEU A 304 -18.24 -16.70 5.49
C LEU A 304 -19.31 -17.55 6.18
N MET A 305 -20.21 -16.92 6.95
CA MET A 305 -21.35 -17.59 7.59
C MET A 305 -22.46 -17.93 6.60
N ILE A 306 -22.69 -17.07 5.59
CA ILE A 306 -23.74 -17.25 4.58
C ILE A 306 -23.33 -18.26 3.52
N THR A 307 -22.07 -18.25 3.07
CA THR A 307 -21.58 -19.17 2.05
C THR A 307 -21.01 -20.43 2.68
N ASN A 308 -21.70 -21.01 3.67
CA ASN A 308 -21.19 -22.09 4.51
C ASN A 308 -21.08 -23.44 3.78
N ASP A 309 -21.77 -23.61 2.65
CA ASP A 309 -21.69 -24.82 1.83
C ASP A 309 -20.75 -24.65 0.62
N ALA A 310 -20.34 -23.42 0.30
CA ALA A 310 -19.29 -23.17 -0.69
C ALA A 310 -17.89 -23.65 -0.21
N SER A 311 -17.07 -24.18 -1.12
CA SER A 311 -15.70 -24.64 -0.80
C SER A 311 -14.80 -23.50 -0.32
N ALA A 312 -13.73 -23.83 0.40
CA ALA A 312 -12.81 -22.82 0.94
C ALA A 312 -12.09 -22.05 -0.19
N PHE A 313 -11.84 -22.73 -1.32
CA PHE A 313 -11.36 -22.13 -2.56
C PHE A 313 -12.28 -21.02 -3.09
N ILE A 314 -13.60 -21.29 -3.19
CA ILE A 314 -14.56 -20.30 -3.68
C ILE A 314 -14.64 -19.11 -2.72
N ARG A 315 -14.63 -19.36 -1.41
CA ARG A 315 -14.59 -18.29 -0.40
C ARG A 315 -13.32 -17.45 -0.49
N PHE A 316 -12.17 -18.07 -0.78
CA PHE A 316 -10.92 -17.35 -1.03
C PHE A 316 -11.07 -16.39 -2.21
N ILE A 317 -11.61 -16.85 -3.34
CA ILE A 317 -11.82 -16.03 -4.55
C ILE A 317 -12.81 -14.87 -4.26
N LEU A 318 -13.90 -15.16 -3.53
CA LEU A 318 -14.88 -14.15 -3.14
C LEU A 318 -14.26 -13.05 -2.28
N LEU A 319 -13.56 -13.42 -1.20
CA LEU A 319 -12.90 -12.46 -0.33
C LEU A 319 -11.77 -11.72 -1.06
N PHE A 320 -11.05 -12.38 -1.97
CA PHE A 320 -10.08 -11.74 -2.85
C PHE A 320 -10.74 -10.62 -3.65
N ALA A 321 -11.79 -10.90 -4.43
CA ALA A 321 -12.45 -9.90 -5.27
C ALA A 321 -13.01 -8.72 -4.45
N ILE A 322 -13.68 -9.01 -3.32
CA ILE A 322 -14.23 -7.99 -2.43
C ILE A 322 -13.11 -7.17 -1.77
N SER A 323 -12.00 -7.79 -1.39
CA SER A 323 -10.85 -7.06 -0.82
C SER A 323 -10.27 -6.06 -1.81
N ILE A 324 -10.05 -6.46 -3.07
CA ILE A 324 -9.52 -5.59 -4.13
C ILE A 324 -10.51 -4.46 -4.44
N TRP A 325 -11.82 -4.74 -4.45
CA TRP A 325 -12.86 -3.70 -4.56
C TRP A 325 -12.71 -2.63 -3.49
N HIS A 326 -12.50 -3.04 -2.23
CA HIS A 326 -12.34 -2.13 -1.11
C HIS A 326 -11.02 -1.37 -1.11
N TYR A 327 -9.92 -1.97 -1.56
CA TYR A 327 -8.68 -1.23 -1.82
C TYR A 327 -8.91 -0.13 -2.86
N THR A 328 -9.63 -0.44 -3.93
CA THR A 328 -9.93 0.56 -4.95
C THR A 328 -10.73 1.73 -4.38
N ASN A 329 -11.68 1.46 -3.47
CA ASN A 329 -12.45 2.51 -2.79
C ASN A 329 -11.61 3.31 -1.78
N LEU A 330 -10.75 2.65 -1.00
CA LEU A 330 -9.81 3.29 -0.09
C LEU A 330 -8.92 4.29 -0.84
N TYR A 331 -8.31 3.87 -1.95
CA TYR A 331 -7.38 4.72 -2.67
C TYR A 331 -8.07 5.91 -3.35
N ASP A 332 -9.29 5.75 -3.85
CA ASP A 332 -10.05 6.90 -4.35
C ASP A 332 -10.42 7.86 -3.24
N ALA A 333 -10.84 7.35 -2.08
CA ALA A 333 -11.11 8.19 -0.92
C ALA A 333 -9.87 9.00 -0.48
N LEU A 334 -8.69 8.37 -0.41
CA LEU A 334 -7.44 9.03 -0.03
C LEU A 334 -7.03 10.15 -1.01
N HIS A 335 -7.37 10.00 -2.29
CA HIS A 335 -7.09 11.00 -3.34
C HIS A 335 -8.22 11.99 -3.56
N GLY A 336 -9.26 11.98 -2.71
CA GLY A 336 -10.39 12.87 -2.87
C GLY A 336 -11.23 12.60 -4.13
N ARG A 337 -11.10 11.43 -4.75
CA ARG A 337 -11.90 11.00 -5.91
C ARG A 337 -13.26 10.48 -5.45
N ALA A 338 -14.28 10.65 -6.30
CA ALA A 338 -15.57 10.02 -6.11
C ALA A 338 -15.48 8.55 -6.50
N SER A 339 -16.21 7.68 -5.81
CA SER A 339 -16.24 6.25 -6.13
C SER A 339 -16.90 6.03 -7.50
N TYR A 340 -16.09 5.89 -8.55
CA TYR A 340 -16.56 5.52 -9.89
C TYR A 340 -17.25 4.15 -9.82
N MET A 341 -18.52 4.10 -10.20
CA MET A 341 -19.38 2.91 -10.08
C MET A 341 -19.46 2.36 -8.63
N GLY A 342 -19.37 3.22 -7.60
CA GLY A 342 -19.43 2.78 -6.21
C GLY A 342 -20.70 1.99 -5.86
N ALA A 343 -21.84 2.33 -6.46
CA ALA A 343 -23.08 1.55 -6.35
C ALA A 343 -23.07 0.26 -7.19
N GLY A 344 -22.28 0.22 -8.27
CA GLY A 344 -22.08 -0.96 -9.11
C GLY A 344 -21.44 -2.11 -8.33
N GLY A 345 -20.61 -1.85 -7.31
CA GLY A 345 -20.12 -2.91 -6.41
C GLY A 345 -21.17 -3.54 -5.50
N LEU A 346 -22.47 -3.25 -5.71
CA LEU A 346 -23.63 -3.69 -4.92
C LEU A 346 -23.66 -3.21 -3.47
N ARG A 347 -22.63 -2.49 -3.01
CA ARG A 347 -22.41 -2.12 -1.60
C ARG A 347 -22.37 -3.36 -0.69
N VAL A 348 -22.06 -3.19 0.59
CA VAL A 348 -22.00 -4.32 1.54
C VAL A 348 -23.35 -5.04 1.62
N ALA A 349 -24.44 -4.27 1.74
CA ALA A 349 -25.78 -4.84 1.87
C ALA A 349 -26.19 -5.67 0.65
N GLY A 350 -25.96 -5.19 -0.58
CA GLY A 350 -26.32 -5.93 -1.78
C GLY A 350 -25.51 -7.21 -1.97
N ARG A 351 -24.21 -7.20 -1.63
CA ARG A 351 -23.38 -8.42 -1.65
C ARG A 351 -23.88 -9.46 -0.64
N ILE A 352 -24.13 -9.05 0.60
CA ILE A 352 -24.67 -9.92 1.65
C ILE A 352 -26.04 -10.47 1.26
N SER A 353 -26.97 -9.62 0.81
CA SER A 353 -28.31 -10.04 0.39
C SER A 353 -28.26 -10.98 -0.81
N LEU A 354 -27.38 -10.75 -1.79
CA LEU A 354 -27.23 -11.62 -2.94
C LEU A 354 -26.73 -13.01 -2.54
N CYS A 355 -25.68 -13.10 -1.71
CA CYS A 355 -25.19 -14.37 -1.19
C CYS A 355 -26.22 -15.07 -0.30
N PHE A 356 -26.98 -14.32 0.51
CA PHE A 356 -28.02 -14.89 1.37
C PHE A 356 -29.18 -15.48 0.56
N ILE A 357 -29.63 -14.77 -0.48
CA ILE A 357 -30.62 -15.30 -1.41
C ILE A 357 -30.06 -16.56 -2.08
N ALA A 358 -28.80 -16.56 -2.51
CA ALA A 358 -28.17 -17.73 -3.11
C ALA A 358 -28.17 -18.96 -2.18
N GLN A 359 -27.89 -18.75 -0.89
CA GLN A 359 -27.98 -19.80 0.14
C GLN A 359 -29.39 -20.41 0.22
N LEU A 360 -30.44 -19.60 0.16
CA LEU A 360 -31.83 -20.11 0.19
C LEU A 360 -32.18 -21.01 -1.00
N PHE A 361 -31.48 -20.86 -2.12
CA PHE A 361 -31.67 -21.65 -3.34
C PHE A 361 -30.58 -22.70 -3.57
N GLY A 362 -29.61 -22.86 -2.65
CA GLY A 362 -28.48 -23.78 -2.82
C GLY A 362 -27.51 -23.40 -3.95
N LEU A 363 -27.44 -22.12 -4.33
CA LEU A 363 -26.61 -21.59 -5.42
C LEU A 363 -25.39 -20.81 -4.89
N GLU A 364 -24.91 -21.15 -3.69
CA GLU A 364 -23.86 -20.40 -3.00
C GLU A 364 -22.56 -20.33 -3.81
N ALA A 365 -22.16 -21.45 -4.42
CA ALA A 365 -20.92 -21.57 -5.18
C ALA A 365 -20.96 -20.73 -6.46
N GLU A 366 -22.03 -20.87 -7.24
CA GLU A 366 -22.26 -20.20 -8.52
C GLU A 366 -22.35 -18.69 -8.31
N VAL A 367 -23.13 -18.25 -7.31
CA VAL A 367 -23.32 -16.82 -7.03
C VAL A 367 -22.04 -16.20 -6.45
N SER A 368 -21.29 -16.93 -5.62
CA SER A 368 -20.00 -16.43 -5.11
C SER A 368 -18.97 -16.26 -6.23
N LEU A 369 -18.89 -17.21 -7.16
CA LEU A 369 -18.02 -17.11 -8.34
C LEU A 369 -18.47 -15.98 -9.27
N PHE A 370 -19.77 -15.91 -9.58
CA PHE A 370 -20.34 -14.83 -10.37
C PHE A 370 -20.04 -13.46 -9.77
N LEU A 371 -20.30 -13.27 -8.48
CA LEU A 371 -20.04 -12.02 -7.78
C LEU A 371 -18.55 -11.67 -7.80
N SER A 372 -17.67 -12.66 -7.65
CA SER A 372 -16.23 -12.47 -7.74
C SER A 372 -15.81 -11.95 -9.12
N LEU A 373 -16.23 -12.63 -10.18
CA LEU A 373 -15.93 -12.25 -11.56
C LEU A 373 -16.54 -10.89 -11.91
N TYR A 374 -17.77 -10.62 -11.46
CA TYR A 374 -18.45 -9.35 -11.63
C TYR A 374 -17.65 -8.19 -11.02
N LEU A 375 -17.21 -8.32 -9.76
CA LEU A 375 -16.41 -7.29 -9.11
C LEU A 375 -15.05 -7.10 -9.77
N LEU A 376 -14.37 -8.19 -10.16
CA LEU A 376 -13.10 -8.12 -10.89
C LEU A 376 -13.27 -7.44 -12.25
N ALA A 377 -14.34 -7.72 -12.98
CA ALA A 377 -14.67 -7.06 -14.23
C ALA A 377 -14.92 -5.56 -14.01
N LEU A 378 -15.65 -5.16 -12.96
CA LEU A 378 -15.83 -3.74 -12.62
C LEU A 378 -14.50 -3.05 -12.25
N ILE A 379 -13.60 -3.73 -11.54
CA ILE A 379 -12.26 -3.20 -11.21
C ILE A 379 -11.46 -2.97 -12.50
N LEU A 380 -11.49 -3.91 -13.44
CA LEU A 380 -10.82 -3.79 -14.73
C LEU A 380 -11.43 -2.68 -15.60
N LEU A 381 -12.76 -2.61 -15.69
CA LEU A 381 -13.48 -1.54 -16.41
C LEU A 381 -13.21 -0.16 -15.83
N ARG A 382 -13.00 -0.08 -14.52
CA ARG A 382 -12.58 1.16 -13.84
C ARG A 382 -11.14 1.55 -14.20
N GLY A 383 -10.30 0.59 -14.57
CA GLY A 383 -8.89 0.76 -14.91
C GLY A 383 -8.67 1.89 -15.92
N GLY A 384 -8.26 3.05 -15.40
CA GLY A 384 -7.93 4.21 -16.23
C GLY A 384 -9.10 5.14 -16.61
N HIS A 385 -10.33 4.98 -16.12
CA HIS A 385 -11.38 6.00 -16.40
C HIS A 385 -11.05 7.38 -15.77
N ASN A 386 -10.10 7.44 -14.84
CA ASN A 386 -9.53 8.70 -14.34
C ASN A 386 -8.37 9.24 -15.21
N VAL A 387 -8.06 8.63 -16.36
CA VAL A 387 -7.08 9.15 -17.35
C VAL A 387 -7.64 10.36 -18.11
N SER A 388 -8.97 10.52 -18.19
CA SER A 388 -9.61 11.66 -18.89
C SER A 388 -10.11 12.79 -17.98
N GLY A 389 -9.98 12.68 -16.66
CA GLY A 389 -10.59 13.63 -15.70
C GLY A 389 -9.79 14.90 -15.39
N GLY A 390 -8.74 15.21 -16.15
CA GLY A 390 -7.89 16.38 -15.96
C GLY A 390 -8.26 17.55 -16.85
N LYS A 391 -9.52 18.00 -16.80
CA LYS A 391 -10.00 19.33 -17.26
C LYS A 391 -11.49 19.46 -16.92
N LYS A 392 -11.79 20.01 -15.76
CA LYS A 392 -12.96 20.87 -15.55
C LYS A 392 -12.54 22.00 -14.62
#